data_AF-A0A926SFZ7-F1
#
_entry.id   AF-A0A926SFZ7-F1
#
_cell.length_a   1.000
_cell.length_b   1.000
_cell.length_c   1.000
_cell.angle_alpha   90.00
_cell.angle_beta   90.00
_cell.angle_gamma   90.00
#
_symmetry.space_group_name_H-M   'P 1'
#
loop_
_entity.id
_entity.type
_entity.pdbx_description
1 polymer ?
#
loop_
_entity_poly.entity_id
_entity_poly.type
_entity_poly.pdbx_seq_one_letter_code
_entity_poly.pdbx_strand_id
1 'polypeptide(L)'
;MAGVYKLEIQESTEELKQLLRAQTTATGKERLQVLYLLQTKQAKTVQAAARLIGRNRVTVQDWLQHYRIGSIAALLMSKKRRCIMGV
;
A
#
# COMPACT_ATOMS: atom_id res chain seq x y z
N MET A 1 -6.28 14.71 -12.21
CA MET A 1 -5.50 15.46 -11.21
C MET A 1 -4.55 14.50 -10.50
N ALA A 2 -3.25 14.60 -10.80
CA ALA A 2 -2.22 13.79 -10.15
C ALA A 2 -1.89 14.41 -8.78
N GLY A 3 -2.76 14.16 -7.80
CA GLY A 3 -2.48 14.51 -6.42
C GLY A 3 -1.21 13.79 -5.99
N VAL A 4 -0.15 14.56 -5.75
CA VAL A 4 1.08 14.08 -5.14
C VAL A 4 0.68 13.49 -3.78
N TYR A 5 0.69 12.17 -3.67
CA TYR A 5 0.35 11.48 -2.43
C TYR A 5 1.48 11.72 -1.42
N LYS A 6 1.34 12.76 -0.60
CA LYS A 6 2.15 12.96 0.61
C LYS A 6 1.67 11.98 1.67
N LEU A 7 2.12 10.73 1.56
CA LEU A 7 2.08 9.79 2.67
C LEU A 7 3.36 9.99 3.47
N GLU A 8 3.22 10.44 4.71
CA GLU A 8 4.28 10.45 5.70
C GLU A 8 4.46 9.02 6.21
N ILE A 9 5.18 8.22 5.42
CA ILE A 9 5.56 6.86 5.81
C ILE A 9 6.64 7.00 6.88
N GLN A 10 6.26 6.81 8.14
CA GLN A 10 7.18 6.91 9.29
C GLN A 10 8.12 5.70 9.37
N GLU A 11 7.70 4.55 8.85
CA GLU A 11 8.46 3.31 8.87
C GLU A 11 9.60 3.36 7.87
N SER A 12 10.76 2.81 8.21
CA SER A 12 11.93 2.85 7.34
C SER A 12 11.86 1.84 6.19
N THR A 13 12.58 2.11 5.09
CA THR A 13 12.68 1.17 3.96
C THR A 13 13.18 -0.21 4.39
N GLU A 14 13.99 -0.26 5.45
CA GLU A 14 14.53 -1.46 6.07
C GLU A 14 13.44 -2.27 6.79
N GLU A 15 12.56 -1.60 7.55
CA GLU A 15 11.42 -2.23 8.24
C GLU A 15 10.43 -2.81 7.24
N LEU A 16 10.11 -2.06 6.17
CA LEU A 16 9.29 -2.59 5.07
C LEU A 16 9.92 -3.81 4.42
N LYS A 17 11.25 -3.83 4.25
CA LYS A 17 11.98 -4.96 3.67
C LYS A 17 11.98 -6.17 4.60
N GLN A 18 12.08 -5.96 5.91
CA GLN A 18 11.94 -7.03 6.91
C GLN A 18 10.52 -7.60 6.90
N LEU A 19 9.50 -6.75 6.87
CA LEU A 19 8.10 -7.17 6.79
C LEU A 19 7.78 -7.90 5.47
N LEU A 20 8.37 -7.48 4.35
CA LEU A 20 8.27 -8.19 3.07
C LEU A 20 8.87 -9.59 3.13
N ARG A 21 9.97 -9.76 3.87
CA ARG A 21 10.60 -11.07 4.11
C ARG A 21 9.77 -11.93 5.06
N ALA A 22 9.18 -11.32 6.09
CA ALA A 22 8.34 -12.00 7.07
C ALA A 22 6.97 -12.41 6.49
N GLN A 23 6.43 -11.66 5.53
CA GLN A 23 5.15 -12.02 4.92
C GLN A 23 5.27 -13.21 4.00
N THR A 24 4.51 -14.25 4.30
CA THR A 24 4.36 -15.44 3.44
C THR A 24 3.22 -15.26 2.42
N THR A 25 2.27 -14.36 2.67
CA THR A 25 1.09 -14.18 1.82
C THR A 25 1.40 -13.30 0.60
N ALA A 26 1.04 -13.79 -0.59
CA ALA A 26 1.22 -13.04 -1.84
C ALA A 26 0.57 -11.65 -1.79
N THR A 27 -0.66 -11.56 -1.26
CA THR A 27 -1.37 -10.29 -1.13
C THR A 27 -0.74 -9.35 -0.10
N GLY A 28 -0.15 -9.89 0.97
CA GLY A 28 0.59 -9.09 1.95
C GLY A 28 1.86 -8.49 1.34
N LYS A 29 2.58 -9.29 0.54
CA LYS A 29 3.76 -8.82 -0.20
C LYS A 29 3.41 -7.71 -1.18
N GLU A 30 2.36 -7.87 -1.98
CA GLU A 30 1.90 -6.84 -2.92
C GLU A 30 1.60 -5.51 -2.21
N ARG A 31 0.91 -5.56 -1.06
CA ARG A 31 0.57 -4.38 -0.25
C ARG A 31 1.79 -3.65 0.28
N LEU A 32 2.72 -4.40 0.88
CA LEU A 32 3.98 -3.85 1.38
C LEU A 32 4.84 -3.30 0.24
N GLN A 33 4.80 -3.93 -0.93
CA GLN A 33 5.55 -3.49 -2.11
C GLN A 33 5.01 -2.16 -2.66
N VAL A 34 3.70 -1.90 -2.60
CA VAL A 34 3.13 -0.57 -2.89
C VAL A 34 3.76 0.48 -1.97
N LEU A 35 3.73 0.24 -0.65
CA LEU A 35 4.28 1.18 0.32
C LEU A 35 5.76 1.41 0.06
N TYR A 36 6.52 0.35 -0.22
CA TYR A 36 7.94 0.44 -0.52
C TYR A 36 8.24 1.30 -1.76
N LEU A 37 7.47 1.14 -2.83
CA LEU A 37 7.61 1.94 -4.06
C LEU A 37 7.28 3.42 -3.85
N LEU A 38 6.28 3.71 -3.02
CA LEU A 38 5.92 5.08 -2.66
C LEU A 38 6.96 5.72 -1.74
N GLN A 39 7.46 4.96 -0.75
CA GLN A 39 8.46 5.42 0.20
C GLN A 39 9.79 5.73 -0.49
N THR A 40 10.25 4.84 -1.36
CA THR A 40 11.47 5.04 -2.15
C THR A 40 11.33 6.09 -3.25
N LYS A 41 10.16 6.75 -3.35
CA LYS A 41 9.78 7.73 -4.38
C LYS A 41 9.92 7.19 -5.81
N GLN A 42 10.06 5.88 -5.99
CA GLN A 42 10.11 5.22 -7.30
C GLN A 42 8.78 5.37 -8.02
N ALA A 43 7.67 5.30 -7.28
CA ALA A 43 6.35 5.64 -7.78
C ALA A 43 5.93 7.03 -7.29
N LYS A 44 5.87 8.01 -8.20
CA LYS A 44 5.39 9.37 -7.90
C LYS A 44 3.87 9.42 -7.67
N THR A 45 3.14 8.38 -8.08
CA THR A 45 1.68 8.32 -7.98
C THR A 45 1.21 6.90 -7.64
N VAL A 46 0.04 6.82 -6.99
CA VAL A 46 -0.65 5.56 -6.68
C VAL A 46 -0.94 4.76 -7.96
N GLN A 47 -1.26 5.45 -9.05
CA GLN A 47 -1.50 4.81 -10.34
C GLN A 47 -0.24 4.17 -10.92
N ALA A 48 0.93 4.79 -10.76
CA ALA A 48 2.20 4.21 -11.19
C ALA A 48 2.56 2.96 -10.34
N ALA A 49 2.41 3.05 -9.01
CA ALA A 49 2.61 1.90 -8.13
C ALA A 49 1.65 0.73 -8.47
N ALA A 50 0.39 1.04 -8.75
CA ALA A 50 -0.62 0.05 -9.13
C ALA A 50 -0.27 -0.65 -10.45
N ARG A 51 0.20 0.11 -11.45
CA ARG A 51 0.68 -0.44 -12.73
C ARG A 51 1.88 -1.36 -12.56
N LEU A 52 2.86 -0.98 -11.73
CA LEU A 52 4.05 -1.80 -11.47
C LEU A 52 3.72 -3.15 -10.84
N ILE A 53 2.69 -3.20 -10.00
CA ILE A 53 2.26 -4.43 -9.31
C ILE A 53 1.18 -5.17 -10.11
N GLY A 54 0.65 -4.58 -11.18
CA GLY A 54 -0.42 -5.18 -11.99
C GLY A 54 -1.77 -5.21 -11.28
N ARG A 55 -2.01 -4.29 -10.34
CA ARG A 55 -3.27 -4.19 -9.58
C ARG A 55 -4.08 -2.96 -9.98
N ASN A 56 -5.38 -3.00 -9.70
CA ASN A 56 -6.26 -1.87 -9.96
C ASN A 56 -5.89 -0.71 -9.01
N ARG A 57 -5.81 0.51 -9.57
CA ARG A 57 -5.58 1.75 -8.81
C ARG A 57 -6.53 1.86 -7.61
N VAL A 58 -7.81 1.49 -7.76
CA VAL A 58 -8.80 1.60 -6.68
C VAL A 58 -8.40 0.74 -5.48
N THR A 59 -7.94 -0.49 -5.73
CA THR A 59 -7.46 -1.40 -4.69
C THR A 59 -6.24 -0.83 -3.97
N VAL A 60 -5.30 -0.25 -4.71
CA VAL A 60 -4.11 0.37 -4.12
C VAL A 60 -4.48 1.63 -3.33
N GLN A 61 -5.43 2.41 -3.82
CA GLN A 61 -5.93 3.59 -3.11
C GLN A 61 -6.63 3.22 -1.80
N ASP A 62 -7.41 2.14 -1.80
CA ASP A 62 -8.06 1.58 -0.61
C ASP A 62 -7.04 1.12 0.44
N TRP A 63 -6.00 0.40 0.01
CA TRP A 63 -4.87 0.00 0.86
C TRP A 63 -4.20 1.20 1.54
N LEU A 64 -3.97 2.28 0.81
CA LEU A 64 -3.34 3.49 1.36
C LEU A 64 -4.26 4.25 2.32
N GLN A 65 -5.57 4.22 2.10
CA GLN A 65 -6.54 4.76 3.06
C GLN A 65 -6.51 3.97 4.37
N HIS A 66 -6.50 2.63 4.29
CA HIS A 66 -6.38 1.78 5.47
C HIS A 66 -5.06 1.98 6.22
N TYR A 67 -3.95 2.12 5.50
CA TYR A 67 -2.66 2.45 6.08
C TYR A 67 -2.70 3.79 6.83
N ARG A 68 -3.40 4.80 6.29
CA ARG A 68 -3.54 6.10 6.95
C ARG A 68 -4.33 6.03 8.27
N ILE A 69 -5.24 5.06 8.40
CA ILE A 69 -6.12 4.92 9.56
C ILE A 69 -5.50 4.02 10.64
N GLY A 70 -4.72 3.00 10.25
CA GLY A 70 -4.20 2.01 11.22
C GLY A 70 -2.83 1.43 10.88
N SER A 71 -2.00 2.19 10.16
CA SER A 71 -0.61 1.84 9.80
C SER A 71 -0.48 0.49 9.06
N ILE A 72 0.69 -0.15 9.09
CA ILE A 72 0.91 -1.44 8.40
C ILE A 72 0.02 -2.55 8.93
N ALA A 73 -0.29 -2.55 10.23
CA ALA A 73 -1.14 -3.59 10.82
C ALA A 73 -2.53 -3.61 10.14
N ALA A 74 -3.17 -2.45 9.96
CA ALA A 74 -4.45 -2.36 9.26
C ALA A 74 -4.36 -2.74 7.77
N LEU A 75 -3.23 -2.41 7.13
CA LEU A 75 -2.96 -2.80 5.75
C LEU A 75 -2.80 -4.33 5.60
N LEU A 76 -2.16 -5.00 6.55
CA LEU A 76 -1.99 -6.47 6.52
C LEU A 76 -3.24 -7.21 7.02
N MET A 77 -3.94 -6.66 8.00
CA MET A 77 -5.17 -7.23 8.58
C MET A 77 -6.39 -7.12 7.70
N SER A 78 -6.36 -6.38 6.59
CA SER A 78 -7.48 -6.28 5.64
C SER A 78 -7.65 -7.58 4.84
N LYS A 79 -7.87 -8.68 5.56
CA LYS A 79 -8.46 -9.92 5.09
C LYS A 79 -9.96 -9.63 4.96
N LYS A 80 -10.32 -9.11 3.78
CA LYS A 80 -11.65 -9.10 3.17
C LYS A 80 -12.79 -9.44 4.13
N ARG A 81 -13.46 -8.41 4.65
CA ARG A 81 -14.93 -8.29 4.70
C ARG A 81 -15.33 -6.87 5.11
N ARG A 82 -15.43 -5.97 4.13
CA ARG A 82 -16.49 -4.96 4.15
C ARG A 82 -16.74 -4.46 2.73
N CYS A 83 -17.92 -4.79 2.23
CA CYS A 83 -18.63 -3.89 1.32
C CYS A 83 -18.67 -2.53 2.01
N ILE A 84 -17.96 -1.55 1.50
CA ILE A 84 -18.30 -0.16 1.75
C ILE A 84 -18.49 0.47 0.37
N MET A 85 -19.75 0.82 0.13
CA MET A 85 -20.24 1.63 -0.96
C MET A 85 -19.51 2.97 -1.03
N GLY A 86 -19.56 3.60 -2.20
CA GLY A 86 -19.20 4.99 -2.46
C GLY A 86 -18.20 5.05 -3.61
N VAL A 87 -18.61 5.22 -4.87
CA VAL A 87 -19.64 6.13 -5.40
C VAL A 87 -20.41 5.45 -6.53
#